data_AF-A0A6C0D5K9-F1
#
_entry.id   AF-A0A6C0D5K9-F1
#
_cell.length_a   1.000
_cell.length_b   1.000
_cell.length_c   1.000
_cell.angle_alpha   90.00
_cell.angle_beta   90.00
_cell.angle_gamma   90.00
#
_symmetry.space_group_name_H-M   'P 1'
#
loop_
_entity.id
_entity.type
_entity.pdbx_description
1 polymer ?
#
loop_
_entity_poly.entity_id
_entity_poly.type
_entity_poly.pdbx_seq_one_letter_code
_entity_poly.pdbx_strand_id
1 'polypeptide(L)'
;MAGVAFGALMLYILIKRNPARAQEIMATSNEYVKYLPIDGATSAMISPILDFTSKHNFIPNHISSLDGGSSTSFNYPVLAMPDNNQLASEAKIMNSGKKSNKRSVSETKKKFVAARQNWKCGDCQDQLNAWFEVDHKIRLEYGGSNHIDNLVALCRDCHGKKTTIENL
;
A
#
# COMPACT_ATOMS: atom_id res chain seq x y z
N MET A 1 -12.26 -27.99 -21.13
CA MET A 1 -12.73 -26.81 -21.91
C MET A 1 -14.26 -26.74 -22.06
N ALA A 2 -14.95 -27.86 -22.33
CA ALA A 2 -16.41 -27.88 -22.46
C ALA A 2 -17.18 -27.37 -21.21
N GLY A 3 -16.72 -27.70 -20.00
CA GLY A 3 -17.37 -27.23 -18.76
C GLY A 3 -17.31 -25.71 -18.56
N VAL A 4 -16.21 -25.07 -18.98
CA VAL A 4 -16.07 -23.60 -18.91
C VAL A 4 -17.00 -22.93 -19.93
N ALA A 5 -17.10 -23.49 -21.14
CA ALA A 5 -18.03 -23.00 -22.16
C ALA A 5 -19.49 -23.14 -21.71
N PHE A 6 -19.84 -24.26 -21.07
CA PHE A 6 -21.18 -24.48 -20.52
C PHE A 6 -21.51 -23.52 -19.38
N GLY A 7 -20.59 -23.31 -18.44
CA GLY A 7 -20.76 -22.37 -17.34
C GLY A 7 -20.93 -20.93 -17.83
N ALA A 8 -20.12 -20.49 -18.79
CA ALA A 8 -20.21 -19.16 -19.37
C ALA A 8 -21.53 -18.95 -20.12
N LEU A 9 -21.98 -19.96 -20.89
CA LEU A 9 -23.24 -19.91 -21.63
C LEU A 9 -24.45 -19.87 -20.69
N MET A 10 -24.43 -20.64 -19.60
CA MET A 10 -25.47 -20.64 -18.59
C MET A 10 -25.57 -19.28 -17.87
N LEU A 11 -24.44 -18.69 -17.49
CA LEU A 11 -24.41 -17.36 -16.88
C LEU A 11 -24.92 -16.29 -17.86
N TYR A 12 -24.53 -16.37 -19.13
CA TYR A 12 -24.99 -15.46 -20.19
C TYR A 12 -26.52 -15.50 -20.36
N ILE A 13 -27.12 -16.69 -20.39
CA ILE A 13 -28.57 -16.85 -20.53
C ILE A 13 -29.29 -16.29 -19.30
N LEU A 14 -28.78 -16.51 -18.09
CA LEU A 14 -29.39 -16.00 -16.86
C LEU A 14 -29.40 -14.47 -16.79
N ILE A 15 -28.29 -13.82 -17.17
CA ILE A 15 -28.20 -12.35 -17.20
C ILE A 15 -29.14 -11.77 -18.27
N LYS A 16 -29.20 -12.40 -19.45
CA LYS A 16 -30.05 -11.92 -20.56
C LYS A 16 -31.54 -12.11 -20.30
N ARG A 17 -31.93 -13.16 -19.58
CA ARG A 17 -33.34 -13.49 -19.31
C ARG A 17 -33.97 -12.60 -18.24
N ASN A 18 -33.19 -12.11 -17.27
CA ASN A 18 -33.68 -11.30 -16.14
C ASN A 18 -32.77 -10.08 -15.84
N PRO A 19 -32.79 -9.02 -16.68
CA PRO A 19 -31.88 -7.87 -16.52
C PRO A 19 -32.14 -7.07 -15.24
N ALA A 20 -33.39 -6.97 -14.77
CA ALA A 20 -33.73 -6.22 -13.56
C ALA A 20 -33.14 -6.83 -12.28
N ARG A 21 -33.24 -8.17 -12.12
CA ARG A 21 -32.65 -8.88 -10.98
C ARG A 21 -31.13 -8.91 -11.02
N ALA A 22 -30.52 -8.93 -12.21
CA ALA A 22 -29.08 -8.84 -12.35
C ALA A 22 -28.54 -7.49 -11.81
N GLN A 23 -29.26 -6.39 -12.04
CA GLN A 23 -28.91 -5.08 -11.48
C GLN A 23 -29.01 -5.07 -9.95
N GLU A 24 -30.07 -5.66 -9.38
CA GLU A 24 -30.24 -5.79 -7.92
C GLU A 24 -29.13 -6.65 -7.27
N ILE A 25 -28.75 -7.77 -7.90
CA ILE A 25 -27.67 -8.64 -7.42
C ILE A 25 -26.33 -7.90 -7.46
N MET A 26 -26.06 -7.11 -8.52
CA MET A 26 -24.82 -6.33 -8.61
C MET A 26 -24.78 -5.18 -7.60
N ALA A 27 -25.91 -4.50 -7.39
CA ALA A 27 -26.02 -3.41 -6.42
C ALA A 27 -25.85 -3.90 -4.98
N THR A 28 -26.50 -5.02 -4.64
CA THR A 28 -26.38 -5.65 -3.30
C THR A 28 -25.00 -6.27 -3.08
N SER A 29 -24.38 -6.87 -4.11
CA SER A 29 -23.02 -7.43 -4.00
C SER A 29 -21.97 -6.39 -3.59
N ASN A 30 -22.15 -5.11 -3.94
CA ASN A 30 -21.23 -4.05 -3.55
C ASN A 30 -21.18 -3.84 -2.03
N GLU A 31 -22.32 -3.96 -1.35
CA GLU A 31 -22.38 -3.87 0.11
C GLU A 31 -21.79 -5.12 0.77
N TYR A 32 -22.05 -6.31 0.20
CA TYR A 32 -21.51 -7.56 0.74
C TYR A 32 -19.99 -7.70 0.55
N VAL A 33 -19.43 -7.26 -0.59
CA VAL A 33 -17.97 -7.29 -0.84
C VAL A 33 -17.21 -6.43 0.18
N LYS A 34 -17.82 -5.36 0.69
CA LYS A 34 -17.21 -4.50 1.71
C LYS A 34 -17.06 -5.20 3.07
N TYR A 35 -17.94 -6.16 3.38
CA TYR A 35 -17.99 -6.84 4.68
C TYR A 35 -17.62 -8.31 4.62
N LEU A 36 -17.28 -8.85 3.44
CA LEU A 36 -16.84 -10.23 3.31
C LEU A 36 -15.45 -10.37 3.96
N PRO A 37 -15.31 -11.19 5.03
CA PRO A 37 -14.00 -11.56 5.52
C PRO A 37 -13.39 -12.50 4.49
N ILE A 38 -12.54 -11.95 3.63
CA ILE A 38 -11.71 -12.76 2.73
C ILE A 38 -10.59 -13.34 3.59
N ASP A 39 -10.77 -14.57 4.04
CA ASP A 39 -9.75 -15.33 4.73
C ASP A 39 -8.51 -15.51 3.84
N GLY A 40 -7.33 -15.60 4.46
CA GLY A 40 -6.04 -15.64 3.75
C GLY A 40 -5.92 -16.83 2.80
N ALA A 41 -6.55 -17.95 3.14
CA ALA A 41 -6.64 -19.14 2.29
C ALA A 41 -7.46 -18.88 1.01
N THR A 42 -8.55 -18.11 1.10
CA THR A 42 -9.41 -17.78 -0.03
C THR A 42 -8.75 -16.77 -0.96
N SER A 43 -7.95 -15.84 -0.42
CA SER A 43 -7.17 -14.89 -1.23
C SER A 43 -6.14 -15.60 -2.12
N ALA A 44 -5.44 -16.62 -1.58
CA ALA A 44 -4.47 -17.40 -2.35
C ALA A 44 -5.13 -18.15 -3.52
N MET A 45 -6.36 -18.67 -3.34
CA MET A 45 -7.08 -19.40 -4.38
C MET A 45 -7.71 -18.52 -5.46
N ILE A 46 -8.11 -17.29 -5.12
CA ILE A 46 -8.79 -16.38 -6.07
C ILE A 46 -7.77 -15.38 -6.70
N SER A 47 -6.55 -15.27 -6.15
CA SER A 47 -5.46 -14.45 -6.68
C SER A 47 -5.21 -14.58 -8.18
N PRO A 48 -5.27 -15.77 -8.82
CA PRO A 48 -4.99 -15.91 -10.26
C PRO A 48 -6.09 -15.30 -11.14
N ILE A 49 -7.30 -15.18 -10.61
CA ILE A 49 -8.48 -14.66 -11.32
C ILE A 49 -8.59 -13.15 -11.11
N LEU A 50 -8.20 -12.66 -9.92
CA LEU A 50 -8.20 -11.23 -9.57
C LEU A 50 -7.01 -10.45 -10.16
N ASP A 51 -5.94 -11.14 -10.58
CA ASP A 51 -4.81 -10.52 -11.28
C ASP A 51 -5.22 -9.97 -12.67
N PHE A 52 -6.23 -10.55 -13.31
CA PHE A 52 -6.73 -10.10 -14.63
C PHE A 52 -7.55 -8.79 -14.61
N THR A 53 -8.13 -8.41 -13.46
CA THR A 53 -8.91 -7.16 -13.33
C THR A 53 -8.04 -5.96 -12.93
N SER A 54 -6.81 -6.22 -12.49
CA SER A 54 -5.85 -5.23 -12.02
C SER A 54 -5.08 -4.62 -13.20
N LYS A 55 -5.74 -3.75 -13.98
CA LYS A 55 -5.18 -2.85 -15.02
C LYS A 55 -3.68 -3.06 -15.32
N HIS A 56 -3.36 -3.93 -16.27
CA HIS A 56 -2.00 -4.17 -16.73
C HIS A 56 -1.47 -2.90 -17.44
N ASN A 57 -0.60 -2.14 -16.76
CA ASN A 57 0.20 -1.10 -17.40
C ASN A 57 1.44 -1.77 -18.01
N PHE A 58 1.45 -1.94 -19.33
CA PHE A 58 2.64 -2.36 -20.07
C PHE A 58 3.70 -1.24 -20.02
N ILE A 59 4.72 -1.39 -19.17
CA ILE A 59 5.97 -0.62 -19.27
C ILE A 59 7.11 -1.60 -19.58
N PRO A 60 7.75 -1.54 -20.77
CA PRO A 60 9.01 -2.22 -21.00
C PRO A 60 10.12 -1.37 -20.36
N ASN A 61 11.10 -1.98 -19.69
CA ASN A 61 12.52 -1.56 -19.73
C ASN A 61 13.39 -2.38 -18.77
N HIS A 62 14.21 -3.25 -19.38
CA HIS A 62 15.67 -3.19 -19.35
C HIS A 62 16.35 -3.09 -17.96
N ILE A 63 16.74 -4.25 -17.41
CA ILE A 63 17.87 -4.33 -16.48
C ILE A 63 18.88 -5.32 -17.04
N SER A 64 20.03 -4.78 -17.42
CA SER A 64 21.26 -5.52 -17.72
C SER A 64 21.86 -5.97 -16.39
N SER A 65 21.70 -7.25 -16.03
CA SER A 65 22.45 -7.85 -14.92
C SER A 65 23.74 -8.47 -15.44
N LEU A 66 24.85 -7.93 -14.97
CA LEU A 66 26.21 -8.46 -15.07
C LEU A 66 26.34 -9.63 -14.09
N ASP A 67 26.02 -10.86 -14.51
CA ASP A 67 26.65 -12.07 -13.96
C ASP A 67 26.43 -13.28 -14.89
N GLY A 68 27.49 -14.05 -15.11
CA GLY A 68 27.56 -15.10 -16.12
C GLY A 68 26.98 -16.42 -15.64
N GLY A 69 25.90 -16.87 -16.30
CA GLY A 69 25.35 -18.22 -16.12
C GLY A 69 24.30 -18.53 -17.18
N SER A 70 24.65 -19.40 -18.14
CA SER A 70 23.78 -19.84 -19.22
C SER A 70 22.79 -20.90 -18.73
N SER A 71 21.48 -20.62 -18.82
CA SER A 71 20.46 -21.64 -19.13
C SER A 71 19.08 -21.01 -19.41
N THR A 72 18.65 -21.11 -20.67
CA THR A 72 17.26 -21.23 -21.16
C THR A 72 16.19 -20.26 -20.65
N SER A 73 15.81 -19.36 -21.58
CA SER A 73 14.67 -18.46 -21.54
C SER A 73 13.33 -19.18 -21.34
N PHE A 74 12.75 -19.07 -20.14
CA PHE A 74 11.32 -19.24 -19.90
C PHE A 74 10.74 -17.93 -19.38
N ASN A 75 9.91 -17.29 -20.21
CA ASN A 75 9.20 -16.06 -19.88
C ASN A 75 7.94 -16.43 -19.08
N TYR A 76 8.12 -16.60 -17.78
CA TYR A 76 7.03 -16.50 -16.81
C TYR A 76 7.35 -15.31 -15.93
N PRO A 77 6.39 -14.41 -15.62
CA PRO A 77 6.54 -13.53 -14.48
C PRO A 77 6.49 -14.41 -13.23
N VAL A 78 7.64 -14.97 -12.87
CA VAL A 78 7.86 -15.47 -11.51
C VAL A 78 7.88 -14.22 -10.64
N LEU A 79 6.69 -13.79 -10.21
CA LEU A 79 6.56 -13.02 -8.99
C LEU A 79 7.05 -13.95 -7.89
N ALA A 80 8.35 -13.90 -7.62
CA ALA A 80 8.90 -14.37 -6.38
C ALA A 80 8.11 -13.64 -5.29
N MET A 81 7.16 -14.34 -4.66
CA MET A 81 6.58 -13.87 -3.42
C MET A 81 7.76 -13.79 -2.47
N PRO A 82 8.25 -12.59 -2.09
CA PRO A 82 9.19 -12.56 -1.00
C PRO A 82 8.37 -12.99 0.19
N ASP A 83 8.77 -14.07 0.84
CA ASP A 83 8.32 -14.53 2.17
C ASP A 83 8.66 -13.48 3.27
N ASN A 84 8.78 -12.22 2.87
CA ASN A 84 9.32 -11.10 3.60
C ASN A 84 8.49 -9.87 3.23
N ASN A 85 7.17 -9.96 3.48
CA ASN A 85 6.20 -8.88 3.31
C ASN A 85 6.63 -7.60 4.09
N GLN A 86 7.48 -7.76 5.10
CA GLN A 86 8.10 -6.66 5.84
C GLN A 86 9.03 -5.81 4.94
N LEU A 87 10.00 -6.41 4.24
CA LEU A 87 11.00 -5.67 3.45
C LEU A 87 10.40 -4.89 2.27
N ALA A 88 9.43 -5.47 1.57
CA ALA A 88 8.75 -4.78 0.46
C ALA A 88 7.93 -3.57 0.97
N SER A 89 7.29 -3.71 2.12
CA SER A 89 6.52 -2.63 2.75
C SER A 89 7.42 -1.49 3.25
N GLU A 90 8.58 -1.83 3.82
CA GLU A 90 9.58 -0.86 4.25
C GLU A 90 10.16 -0.10 3.06
N ALA A 91 10.56 -0.80 2.00
CA ALA A 91 11.07 -0.18 0.78
C ALA A 91 10.06 0.79 0.15
N LYS A 92 8.76 0.47 0.22
CA LYS A 92 7.67 1.35 -0.21
C LYS A 92 7.54 2.60 0.67
N ILE A 93 7.66 2.45 1.99
CA ILE A 93 7.60 3.57 2.95
C ILE A 93 8.80 4.51 2.74
N MET A 94 10.01 3.96 2.57
CA MET A 94 11.24 4.71 2.30
C MET A 94 11.15 5.50 0.99
N ASN A 95 10.58 4.92 -0.06
CA ASN A 95 10.45 5.59 -1.35
C ASN A 95 9.20 6.49 -1.48
N SER A 96 8.29 6.46 -0.49
CA SER A 96 7.09 7.29 -0.47
C SER A 96 7.40 8.76 -0.17
N GLY A 97 6.77 9.69 -0.89
CA GLY A 97 6.85 11.14 -0.59
C GLY A 97 7.84 11.95 -1.44
N LYS A 98 8.56 11.33 -2.39
CA LYS A 98 9.52 12.01 -3.29
C LYS A 98 8.88 13.01 -4.29
N LYS A 99 7.57 12.91 -4.55
CA LYS A 99 6.84 13.75 -5.54
C LYS A 99 5.58 14.43 -4.98
N SER A 100 5.29 14.31 -3.68
CA SER A 100 3.99 14.69 -3.12
C SER A 100 4.11 15.87 -2.15
N ASN A 101 3.46 16.99 -2.49
CA ASN A 101 3.27 18.18 -1.64
C ASN A 101 2.15 18.04 -0.60
N LYS A 102 1.70 16.82 -0.28
CA LYS A 102 0.68 16.62 0.76
C LYS A 102 1.24 17.05 2.12
N ARG A 103 0.52 17.93 2.83
CA ARG A 103 0.87 18.38 4.19
C ARG A 103 0.78 17.24 5.22
N SER A 104 0.01 16.18 4.93
CA SER A 104 -0.15 15.04 5.82
C SER A 104 0.71 13.84 5.43
N VAL A 105 1.33 13.22 6.44
CA VAL A 105 2.00 11.93 6.34
C VAL A 105 1.05 10.79 6.71
N SER A 106 1.17 9.63 6.07
CA SER A 106 0.30 8.47 6.33
C SER A 106 0.53 7.90 7.74
N GLU A 107 -0.50 7.34 8.36
CA GLU A 107 -0.43 6.74 9.71
C GLU A 107 0.65 5.65 9.82
N THR A 108 0.79 4.80 8.81
CA THR A 108 1.86 3.79 8.76
C THR A 108 3.24 4.42 8.79
N LYS A 109 3.44 5.53 8.07
CA LYS A 109 4.71 6.26 8.05
C LYS A 109 4.99 6.90 9.40
N LYS A 110 3.97 7.42 10.08
CA LYS A 110 4.11 7.96 11.45
C LYS A 110 4.57 6.88 12.42
N LYS A 111 3.93 5.71 12.39
CA LYS A 111 4.33 4.54 13.20
C LYS A 111 5.76 4.08 12.89
N PHE A 112 6.15 4.09 11.61
CA PHE A 112 7.51 3.75 11.20
C PHE A 112 8.55 4.72 11.76
N VAL A 113 8.30 6.04 11.71
CA VAL A 113 9.19 7.06 12.27
C VAL A 113 9.34 6.88 13.79
N ALA A 114 8.24 6.68 14.52
CA ALA A 114 8.27 6.42 15.96
C ALA A 114 9.03 5.13 16.30
N ALA A 115 8.80 4.05 15.56
CA ALA A 115 9.53 2.79 15.74
C ALA A 115 11.04 2.95 15.49
N ARG A 116 11.44 3.69 14.44
CA ARG A 116 12.84 4.03 14.14
C ARG A 116 13.50 4.85 15.25
N GLN A 117 12.72 5.63 15.99
CA GLN A 117 13.16 6.39 17.16
C GLN A 117 13.07 5.59 18.48
N ASN A 118 12.87 4.27 18.43
CA ASN A 118 12.67 3.41 19.60
C ASN A 118 11.53 3.88 20.50
N TRP A 119 10.47 4.45 19.92
CA TRP A 119 9.36 5.05 20.65
C TRP A 119 9.81 6.12 21.66
N LYS A 120 10.86 6.87 21.34
CA LYS A 120 11.33 8.02 22.14
C LYS A 120 11.16 9.33 21.40
N CYS A 121 10.82 10.37 22.15
CA CYS A 121 10.67 11.72 21.63
C CYS A 121 12.01 12.21 21.06
N GLY A 122 11.98 12.81 19.87
CA GLY A 122 13.18 13.35 19.22
C GLY A 122 13.86 14.47 20.03
N ASP A 123 13.10 15.20 20.85
CA ASP A 123 13.59 16.34 21.60
C ASP A 123 13.92 15.98 23.06
N CYS A 124 12.92 15.57 23.85
CA CYS A 124 13.12 15.29 25.28
C CYS A 124 13.60 13.87 25.60
N GLN A 125 13.65 12.96 24.61
CA GLN A 125 14.05 11.55 24.76
C GLN A 125 13.16 10.68 25.67
N ASP A 126 12.06 11.22 26.20
CA ASP A 126 11.06 10.45 26.94
C ASP A 126 10.29 9.48 26.03
N GLN A 127 9.72 8.45 26.64
CA GLN A 127 8.90 7.48 25.91
C GLN A 127 7.64 8.15 25.32
N LEU A 128 7.43 7.96 24.02
CA LEU A 128 6.26 8.42 23.30
C LEU A 128 5.03 7.61 23.72
N ASN A 129 3.96 8.32 24.05
CA ASN A 129 2.65 7.73 24.30
C ASN A 129 1.90 7.48 22.97
N ALA A 130 0.69 6.90 23.05
CA ALA A 130 -0.13 6.63 21.87
C ALA A 130 -0.61 7.90 21.12
N TRP A 131 -0.51 9.07 21.75
CA TRP A 131 -0.93 10.37 21.20
C TRP A 131 0.26 11.23 20.74
N PHE A 132 1.36 10.58 20.35
CA PHE A 132 2.51 11.27 19.76
C PHE A 132 2.15 11.90 18.42
N GLU A 133 2.91 12.93 18.06
CA GLU A 133 2.76 13.65 16.80
C GLU A 133 4.04 13.51 15.99
N VAL A 134 3.91 13.47 14.67
CA VAL A 134 5.05 13.40 13.75
C VAL A 134 5.08 14.67 12.93
N ASP A 135 6.20 15.34 12.98
CA ASP A 135 6.40 16.64 12.37
C ASP A 135 7.67 16.65 11.51
N HIS A 136 7.78 17.64 10.62
CA HIS A 136 8.91 17.79 9.73
C HIS A 136 10.07 18.51 10.41
N LYS A 137 11.29 17.99 10.37
CA LYS A 137 12.49 18.67 10.91
C LYS A 137 12.71 20.02 10.23
N ILE A 138 12.55 20.05 8.92
CA ILE A 138 12.48 21.25 8.09
C ILE A 138 11.06 21.32 7.55
N ARG A 139 10.33 22.41 7.84
CA ARG A 139 8.97 22.59 7.34
C ARG A 139 8.92 22.58 5.81
N LEU A 140 7.79 22.14 5.26
CA LEU A 140 7.55 22.14 3.81
C LEU A 140 7.69 23.54 3.17
N GLU A 141 7.33 24.60 3.91
CA GLU A 141 7.46 25.99 3.43
C GLU A 141 8.92 26.45 3.25
N TYR A 142 9.84 25.88 4.03
CA TYR A 142 11.28 26.13 3.95
C TYR A 142 12.02 25.11 3.07
N GLY A 143 11.31 24.44 2.15
CA GLY A 143 11.89 23.44 1.24
C GLY A 143 12.04 22.04 1.86
N GLY A 144 11.38 21.78 2.99
CA GLY A 144 11.31 20.45 3.59
C GLY A 144 10.65 19.41 2.70
N SER A 145 11.01 18.14 2.90
CA SER A 145 10.43 17.01 2.18
C SER A 145 9.57 16.13 3.08
N ASN A 146 8.67 15.34 2.47
CA ASN A 146 7.93 14.29 3.16
C ASN A 146 8.75 12.99 3.35
N HIS A 147 10.07 13.03 3.15
CA HIS A 147 10.94 11.88 3.34
C HIS A 147 11.11 11.56 4.83
N ILE A 148 11.30 10.29 5.17
CA ILE A 148 11.40 9.82 6.56
C ILE A 148 12.53 10.51 7.31
N ASP A 149 13.62 10.84 6.61
CA ASP A 149 14.77 11.50 7.23
C ASP A 149 14.46 12.93 7.68
N ASN A 150 13.46 13.57 7.06
CA ASN A 150 12.95 14.88 7.44
C ASN A 150 11.76 14.78 8.41
N LEU A 151 11.40 13.60 8.90
CA LEU A 151 10.33 13.43 9.89
C LEU A 151 10.92 13.13 11.26
N VAL A 152 10.25 13.61 12.31
CA VAL A 152 10.58 13.34 13.71
C VAL A 152 9.30 13.15 14.51
N ALA A 153 9.27 12.11 15.33
CA ALA A 153 8.21 11.85 16.30
C ALA A 153 8.50 12.60 17.60
N LEU A 154 7.51 13.35 18.08
CA LEU A 154 7.58 14.24 19.24
C LEU A 154 6.41 13.95 20.18
N CYS A 155 6.64 14.18 21.48
CA CYS A 155 5.53 14.26 22.44
C CYS A 155 4.74 15.56 22.22
N ARG A 156 3.51 15.63 22.73
CA ARG A 156 2.63 16.81 22.55
C ARG A 156 3.26 18.10 23.08
N ASP A 157 4.02 18.02 24.17
CA ASP A 157 4.66 19.19 24.77
C ASP A 157 5.81 19.72 23.90
N CYS A 158 6.69 18.84 23.41
CA CYS A 158 7.78 19.22 22.52
C CYS A 158 7.26 19.72 21.18
N HIS A 159 6.25 19.06 20.61
CA HIS A 159 5.62 19.50 19.38
C HIS A 159 4.94 20.87 19.52
N GLY A 160 4.22 21.09 20.63
CA GLY A 160 3.60 22.38 20.95
C GLY A 160 4.65 23.48 21.08
N LYS A 161 5.74 23.22 21.81
CA LYS A 161 6.88 24.15 21.96
C LYS A 161 7.51 24.49 20.60
N LYS A 162 7.71 23.50 19.74
CA LYS A 162 8.27 23.73 18.40
C LYS A 162 7.35 24.61 17.56
N THR A 163 6.05 24.30 17.55
CA THR A 163 5.04 25.06 16.81
C THR A 163 4.96 26.51 17.28
N THR A 164 5.05 26.76 18.59
CA THR A 164 5.03 28.15 19.11
C THR A 164 6.30 28.91 18.72
N ILE A 165 7.48 28.30 18.83
CA ILE A 165 8.76 28.92 18.44
C ILE A 165 8.80 29.24 16.94
N GLU A 166 8.30 28.36 16.09
CA GLU A 166 8.32 28.56 14.63
C GLU A 166 7.32 29.61 14.13
N ASN A 167 6.33 29.97 14.95
CA ASN A 167 5.31 30.97 14.60
C ASN A 167 5.51 32.30 15.35
N LEU A 168 6.59 32.42 16.13
CA LEU A 168 7.04 33.67 16.76
C LEU A 168 7.86 34.50 15.77
#